data_AF-A0A060CYK3-F1
#
_entry.id   AF-A0A060CYK3-F1
#
_cell.length_a   1.000
_cell.length_b   1.000
_cell.length_c   1.000
_cell.angle_alpha   90.00
_cell.angle_beta   90.00
_cell.angle_gamma   90.00
#
_symmetry.space_group_name_H-M   'P 1'
#
loop_
_entity.id
_entity.type
_entity.pdbx_description
1 polymer ?
#
loop_
_entity_poly.entity_id
_entity_poly.type
_entity_poly.pdbx_seq_one_letter_code
_entity_poly.pdbx_strand_id
1 'polypeptide(L)'
;MTEEKPYNRRHKVCEAHSKAPVVLVAGLRQRFCQQCSRFHELSEFDDVKRSCRLRLAGHNERRRKSSADAHAGGGNNGFRQHADQNGRGDPAGNHFQIR
;
A
#
# COMPACT_ATOMS: atom_id res chain seq x y z
N MET A 1 6.35 29.60 -4.26
CA MET A 1 5.58 28.96 -3.17
C MET A 1 5.25 27.56 -3.65
N THR A 2 5.83 26.54 -3.03
CA THR A 2 5.84 25.16 -3.55
C THR A 2 4.42 24.64 -3.74
N GLU A 3 4.08 24.24 -4.97
CA GLU A 3 2.80 23.63 -5.28
C GLU A 3 2.54 22.46 -4.32
N GLU A 4 1.49 22.57 -3.50
CA GLU A 4 1.10 21.48 -2.62
C GLU A 4 0.69 20.28 -3.46
N LYS A 5 1.56 19.25 -3.42
CA LYS A 5 1.34 17.96 -4.09
C LYS A 5 -0.09 17.48 -3.79
N PRO A 6 -0.84 17.01 -4.79
CA PRO A 6 -2.20 16.51 -4.59
C PRO A 6 -2.33 15.48 -3.46
N TYR A 7 -1.26 14.69 -3.22
CA TYR A 7 -1.15 13.75 -2.11
C TYR A 7 -1.31 14.42 -0.73
N ASN A 8 -0.67 15.57 -0.53
CA ASN A 8 -0.67 16.30 0.74
C ASN A 8 -2.08 16.82 1.05
N ARG A 9 -2.75 17.38 0.04
CA ARG A 9 -4.14 17.86 0.12
C ARG A 9 -5.12 16.71 0.41
N ARG A 10 -4.98 15.59 -0.30
CA ARG A 10 -5.86 14.41 -0.11
C ARG A 10 -5.78 13.83 1.31
N HIS A 11 -4.59 13.80 1.90
CA HIS A 11 -4.35 13.17 3.20
C HIS A 11 -4.23 14.16 4.35
N LYS A 12 -4.50 15.45 4.10
CA LYS A 12 -4.47 16.53 5.10
C LYS A 12 -3.15 16.54 5.89
N VAL A 13 -2.03 16.42 5.17
CA VAL A 13 -0.68 16.41 5.74
C VAL A 13 0.21 17.33 4.93
N CYS A 14 0.96 18.22 5.59
CA CYS A 14 1.91 19.08 4.89
C CYS A 14 3.20 18.29 4.54
N GLU A 15 3.99 18.82 3.59
CA GLU A 15 5.20 18.14 3.14
C GLU A 15 6.20 17.92 4.29
N ALA A 16 6.33 18.91 5.18
CA ALA A 16 7.19 18.82 6.36
C ALA A 16 6.79 17.66 7.27
N HIS A 17 5.53 17.58 7.70
CA HIS A 17 5.05 16.51 8.60
C HIS A 17 5.04 15.13 7.94
N SER A 18 4.84 15.05 6.62
CA SER A 18 4.91 13.77 5.89
C SER A 18 6.31 13.17 5.86
N LYS A 19 7.36 14.01 5.96
CA LYS A 19 8.77 13.60 5.92
C LYS A 19 9.44 13.63 7.29
N ALA A 20 8.84 14.33 8.26
CA ALA A 20 9.37 14.47 9.60
C ALA A 20 9.56 13.09 10.25
N PRO A 21 10.71 12.85 10.91
CA PRO A 21 10.94 11.61 11.61
C PRO A 21 10.05 11.49 12.85
N VAL A 22 9.73 12.61 13.50
CA VAL A 22 8.89 12.66 14.69
C VAL A 22 8.02 13.91 14.61
N VAL A 23 6.76 13.77 14.97
CA VAL A 23 5.81 14.87 15.18
C VAL A 23 5.14 14.72 16.54
N LEU A 24 4.86 15.82 17.22
CA LEU A 24 4.08 15.83 18.46
C LEU A 24 2.62 16.14 18.13
N VAL A 25 1.74 15.18 18.31
CA VAL A 25 0.30 15.33 18.06
C VAL A 25 -0.44 14.85 19.30
N ALA A 26 -1.25 15.71 19.90
CA ALA A 26 -1.95 15.44 21.16
C ALA A 26 -1.03 14.94 22.30
N GLY A 27 0.20 15.44 22.36
CA GLY A 27 1.20 15.04 23.36
C GLY A 27 1.91 13.71 23.09
N LEU A 28 1.53 12.98 22.04
CA LEU A 28 2.16 11.73 21.65
C LEU A 28 3.20 11.96 20.55
N ARG A 29 4.33 11.26 20.65
CA ARG A 29 5.35 11.23 19.60
C ARG A 29 4.88 10.29 18.50
N GLN A 30 4.47 10.87 17.39
CA GLN A 30 3.92 10.16 16.25
C GLN A 30 4.80 10.34 15.01
N ARG A 31 4.57 9.49 14.01
CA ARG A 31 5.20 9.54 12.69
C ARG A 31 4.15 9.18 11.64
N PHE A 32 4.24 9.81 10.47
CA PHE A 32 3.35 9.53 9.36
C PHE A 32 3.75 8.23 8.64
N CYS A 33 2.81 7.28 8.53
CA CYS A 33 3.00 6.06 7.75
C CYS A 33 2.54 6.27 6.31
N GLN A 34 3.46 6.20 5.35
CA GLN A 34 3.15 6.44 3.92
C GLN A 34 2.15 5.41 3.35
N GLN A 35 2.20 4.16 3.82
CA GLN A 35 1.35 3.08 3.32
C GLN A 35 -0.06 3.09 3.91
N CYS A 36 -0.23 3.71 5.08
CA CYS A 36 -1.52 3.84 5.74
C CYS A 36 -2.11 5.25 5.54
N SER A 37 -1.30 6.21 5.09
CA SER A 37 -1.60 7.63 5.04
C SER A 37 -2.15 8.19 6.36
N ARG A 38 -1.63 7.70 7.50
CA ARG A 38 -2.08 8.06 8.86
C ARG A 38 -0.89 8.20 9.80
N PHE A 39 -1.08 8.97 10.88
CA PHE A 39 -0.13 9.06 11.97
C PHE A 39 -0.27 7.87 12.92
N HIS A 40 0.86 7.27 13.28
CA HIS A 40 0.96 6.24 14.31
C HIS A 40 2.03 6.67 15.32
N GLU A 41 1.97 6.13 16.54
CA GLU A 41 3.02 6.34 17.53
C GLU A 41 4.37 5.82 17.04
N LEU A 42 5.46 6.46 17.47
CA LEU A 42 6.82 6.01 17.10
C LEU A 42 7.08 4.56 17.47
N SER A 43 6.49 4.08 18.57
CA SER A 43 6.59 2.70 19.03
C SER A 43 6.12 1.69 17.98
N GLU A 44 5.28 2.08 17.02
CA GLU A 44 4.76 1.23 15.94
C GLU A 44 5.66 1.16 14.69
N PHE A 45 6.85 1.77 14.76
CA PHE A 45 7.84 1.79 13.68
C PHE A 45 9.16 1.17 14.14
N ASP A 46 9.93 0.65 13.18
CA ASP A 46 11.29 0.13 13.42
C ASP A 46 12.39 1.16 13.12
N ASP A 47 12.05 2.46 13.00
CA ASP A 47 12.85 3.65 12.61
C ASP A 47 13.59 3.59 11.26
N VAL A 48 14.04 2.41 10.82
CA VAL A 48 14.67 2.11 9.54
C VAL A 48 13.67 2.29 8.38
N LYS A 49 12.37 2.11 8.64
CA LYS A 49 11.33 2.15 7.60
C LYS A 49 10.23 3.16 7.93
N ARG A 50 9.72 3.82 6.89
CA ARG A 50 8.63 4.82 6.97
C ARG A 50 7.22 4.21 6.94
N SER A 51 7.12 2.90 7.14
CA SER A 51 5.86 2.16 7.21
C SER A 51 5.76 1.52 8.60
N CYS A 52 4.56 1.48 9.17
CA CYS A 52 4.34 0.81 10.46
C CYS A 52 4.62 -0.70 10.35
N ARG A 53 5.01 -1.30 11.47
CA ARG A 53 5.38 -2.73 11.58
C ARG A 53 4.30 -3.66 11.03
N LEU A 54 3.04 -3.38 11.35
CA LEU A 54 1.89 -4.17 10.90
C LEU A 54 1.83 -4.28 9.37
N ARG A 55 1.96 -3.15 8.66
CA ARG A 55 1.92 -3.14 7.20
C ARG A 55 3.16 -3.82 6.62
N LEU A 56 4.31 -3.59 7.24
CA LEU A 56 5.58 -4.15 6.80
C LEU A 56 5.62 -5.68 6.92
N ALA A 57 5.06 -6.25 7.99
CA ALA A 57 4.96 -7.69 8.19
C ALA A 57 4.25 -8.35 7.01
N GLY A 58 3.08 -7.82 6.61
CA GLY A 58 2.35 -8.33 5.44
C GLY A 58 3.07 -8.14 4.10
N HIS A 59 3.87 -7.06 3.95
CA HIS A 59 4.74 -6.92 2.76
C HIS A 59 5.88 -7.94 2.74
N ASN A 60 6.52 -8.19 3.87
CA ASN A 60 7.61 -9.15 3.98
C ASN A 60 7.13 -10.59 3.73
N GLU A 61 5.97 -10.96 4.28
CA GLU A 61 5.37 -12.28 4.08
C GLU A 61 5.08 -12.58 2.60
N ARG A 62 4.39 -11.66 1.92
CA ARG A 62 4.11 -11.80 0.47
C ARG A 62 5.39 -11.92 -0.36
N ARG A 63 6.44 -11.15 -0.02
CA ARG A 63 7.74 -11.28 -0.69
C ARG A 63 8.38 -12.65 -0.46
N ARG A 64 8.38 -13.14 0.78
CA ARG A 64 8.96 -14.46 1.12
C ARG A 64 8.25 -15.59 0.36
N LYS A 65 6.92 -15.54 0.26
CA LYS A 65 6.13 -16.52 -0.50
C LYS A 65 6.48 -16.49 -1.98
N SER A 66 6.49 -15.30 -2.59
CA SER A 66 6.84 -15.13 -4.00
C SER A 66 8.27 -15.54 -4.33
N SER A 67 9.23 -15.35 -3.42
CA SER A 67 10.62 -15.80 -3.63
C SER A 67 10.78 -17.31 -3.48
N ALA A 68 10.02 -17.94 -2.57
CA ALA A 68 10.03 -19.39 -2.40
C ALA A 68 9.44 -20.10 -3.63
N ASP A 69 8.35 -19.56 -4.21
CA ASP A 69 7.77 -20.05 -5.46
C ASP A 69 8.68 -19.84 -6.69
N ALA A 70 9.65 -18.92 -6.63
CA ALA A 70 10.60 -18.69 -7.72
C ALA A 70 11.83 -19.63 -7.70
N HIS A 71 12.15 -20.25 -6.56
CA HIS A 71 13.32 -21.12 -6.39
C HIS A 71 12.96 -22.62 -6.32
N ALA A 72 11.68 -22.95 -6.13
CA ALA A 72 11.16 -24.29 -6.37
C ALA A 72 10.59 -24.33 -7.80
N GLY A 73 11.34 -24.96 -8.71
CA GLY A 73 10.98 -25.01 -10.12
C GLY A 73 9.56 -25.52 -10.39
N GLY A 74 8.86 -24.84 -11.31
CA GLY A 74 7.79 -25.37 -12.14
C GLY A 74 6.51 -25.84 -11.43
N GLY A 75 5.44 -25.04 -11.53
CA GLY A 75 4.08 -25.57 -11.35
C GLY A 75 3.05 -24.56 -10.85
N ASN A 76 2.40 -23.88 -11.81
CA ASN A 76 0.98 -23.51 -11.80
C ASN A 76 0.29 -23.27 -10.43
N ASN A 77 0.09 -22.00 -10.03
CA ASN A 77 -1.27 -21.44 -9.88
C ASN A 77 -1.27 -19.95 -9.46
N GLY A 78 -1.71 -19.10 -10.37
CA GLY A 78 -2.08 -17.70 -10.08
C GLY A 78 -3.08 -17.13 -11.08
N PHE A 79 -3.65 -17.97 -11.97
CA PHE A 79 -4.77 -17.55 -12.79
C PHE A 79 -6.01 -17.42 -11.90
N ARG A 80 -6.56 -16.21 -11.90
CA ARG A 80 -7.87 -15.83 -11.38
C ARG A 80 -8.89 -16.88 -11.84
N GLN A 81 -9.40 -17.69 -10.92
CA GLN A 81 -10.54 -18.54 -11.21
C GLN A 81 -11.80 -17.67 -11.12
N HIS A 82 -12.20 -17.12 -12.27
CA HIS A 82 -13.60 -16.81 -12.52
C HIS A 82 -14.36 -18.15 -12.50
N ALA A 83 -15.14 -18.39 -11.46
CA ALA A 83 -16.19 -19.40 -11.49
C ALA A 83 -17.47 -18.70 -12.00
N ASP A 84 -17.63 -18.68 -13.32
CA ASP A 84 -18.91 -18.34 -13.97
C ASP A 84 -19.83 -19.55 -13.84
N GLN A 85 -20.83 -19.44 -12.98
CA GLN A 85 -22.00 -20.30 -12.98
C GLN A 85 -23.19 -19.41 -12.66
N ASN A 86 -23.83 -18.89 -13.72
CA ASN A 86 -25.29 -18.78 -13.88
C ASN A 86 -25.67 -17.65 -14.87
N GLY A 87 -25.83 -18.03 -16.14
CA GLY A 87 -26.94 -17.63 -17.02
C GLY A 87 -27.26 -16.15 -17.26
N ARG A 88 -27.29 -15.82 -18.57
CA ARG A 88 -28.05 -14.78 -19.29
C ARG A 88 -27.21 -13.58 -19.73
N GLY A 89 -27.25 -13.34 -21.04
CA GLY A 89 -26.21 -12.62 -21.79
C GLY A 89 -26.33 -11.11 -21.85
N ASP A 90 -25.29 -10.50 -22.42
CA ASP A 90 -25.31 -9.33 -23.31
C ASP A 90 -23.87 -9.04 -23.82
N PRO A 91 -23.55 -9.00 -25.13
CA PRO A 91 -22.25 -8.60 -25.61
C PRO A 91 -22.28 -7.17 -26.16
N ALA A 92 -22.12 -6.17 -25.29
CA ALA A 92 -21.75 -4.83 -25.73
C ALA A 92 -21.07 -4.04 -24.59
N GLY A 93 -19.75 -3.81 -24.70
CA GLY A 93 -19.03 -3.04 -23.70
C GLY A 93 -17.60 -2.73 -24.12
N ASN A 94 -17.46 -1.71 -24.96
CA ASN A 94 -16.24 -1.14 -25.53
C ASN A 94 -14.98 -1.28 -24.67
N HIS A 95 -14.01 -2.05 -25.19
CA HIS A 95 -12.62 -2.02 -24.77
C HIS A 95 -11.92 -0.81 -25.41
N PHE A 96 -11.91 0.34 -24.73
CA PHE A 96 -11.09 1.48 -25.13
C PHE A 96 -9.66 1.28 -24.64
N GLN A 97 -8.76 0.93 -25.57
CA GLN A 97 -7.31 1.06 -25.40
C GLN A 97 -6.95 2.53 -25.56
N ILE A 98 -6.28 3.10 -24.56
CA ILE A 98 -5.60 4.39 -24.69
C ILE A 98 -4.11 4.12 -24.47
N ARG A 99 -3.33 4.67 -25.40
CA ARG A 99 -1.89 4.52 -25.65
C ARG A 99 -0.99 4.78 -24.44
#